data_AF-A0AA42X1P4-F1
#
_entry.id   AF-A0AA42X1P4-F1
#
_cell.length_a   1.000
_cell.length_b   1.000
_cell.length_c   1.000
_cell.angle_alpha   90.00
_cell.angle_beta   90.00
_cell.angle_gamma   90.00
#
_symmetry.space_group_name_H-M   'P 1'
#
loop_
_entity.id
_entity.type
_entity.pdbx_description
1 polymer ?
#
loop_
_entity_poly.entity_id
_entity_poly.type
_entity_poly.pdbx_seq_one_letter_code
_entity_poly.pdbx_strand_id
1 'polypeptide(L)' 'MEDLNYLLKREQEELLRAQSAHCRAASHAHQRLANGYAQRIREHVHPYRSQRPDGSAPFALNEQRRERI' A
#
# COMPACT_ATOMS: atom_id res chain seq x y z
N MET A 1 8.01 -3.12 14.82
CA MET A 1 7.63 -3.31 13.40
C MET A 1 6.11 -3.28 13.37
N GLU A 2 5.49 -2.37 12.61
CA GLU A 2 4.02 -2.35 12.50
C GLU A 2 3.55 -3.44 11.53
N ASP A 3 2.42 -4.08 11.82
CA ASP A 3 1.83 -5.11 10.95
C ASP A 3 1.28 -4.48 9.66
N LEU A 4 1.57 -5.10 8.51
CA LEU A 4 1.03 -4.73 7.21
C LEU A 4 -0.51 -4.64 7.22
N ASN A 5 -1.20 -5.55 7.93
CA ASN A 5 -2.66 -5.53 8.05
C ASN A 5 -3.15 -4.27 8.75
N TYR A 6 -2.42 -3.81 9.77
CA TYR A 6 -2.73 -2.56 10.45
C TYR A 6 -2.55 -1.37 9.51
N LEU A 7 -1.44 -1.32 8.77
CA LEU A 7 -1.18 -0.25 7.81
C LEU A 7 -2.25 -0.18 6.72
N LEU A 8 -2.64 -1.32 6.15
CA LEU A 8 -3.69 -1.42 5.13
C LEU A 8 -5.04 -0.97 5.67
N LYS A 9 -5.42 -1.44 6.86
CA LYS A 9 -6.68 -1.05 7.50
C LYS A 9 -6.74 0.46 7.72
N ARG A 10 -5.66 1.05 8.25
CA ARG A 10 -5.60 2.49 8.52
C ARG A 10 -5.62 3.33 7.24
N GLU A 11 -4.91 2.90 6.20
CA GLU A 11 -4.97 3.55 4.88
C GLU A 11 -6.42 3.59 4.35
N GLN A 12 -7.12 2.45 4.39
CA GLN A 12 -8.51 2.36 3.93
C GLN A 12 -9.47 3.24 4.75
N GLU A 13 -9.34 3.24 6.07
CA GLU A 13 -10.14 4.09 6.95
C GLU A 13 -9.93 5.58 6.62
N GLU A 14 -8.69 6.02 6.44
CA GLU A 14 -8.39 7.42 6.11
C GLU A 14 -8.88 7.80 4.70
N LEU A 15 -8.81 6.90 3.72
CA LEU A 15 -9.39 7.14 2.39
C LEU A 15 -10.92 7.30 2.44
N LEU A 16 -11.60 6.48 3.25
CA LEU A 16 -13.05 6.60 3.43
C LEU A 16 -13.41 7.90 4.16
N ARG A 17 -12.62 8.30 5.17
CA ARG A 17 -12.79 9.58 5.86
C ARG A 17 -12.54 10.77 4.95
N ALA A 18 -11.54 10.70 4.06
CA ALA A 18 -11.26 11.75 3.08
C ALA A 18 -12.44 11.95 2.11
N GLN A 19 -13.08 10.85 1.69
CA GLN A 19 -14.24 10.86 0.79
C GLN A 19 -15.53 11.36 1.47
N SER A 20 -15.71 11.04 2.76
CA SER A 20 -16.89 11.42 3.54
C SER A 20 -16.74 12.75 4.30
N ALA A 21 -15.60 13.43 4.15
CA ALA A 21 -15.32 14.68 4.85
C ALA A 21 -16.24 15.83 4.38
N HIS A 22 -16.83 16.53 5.35
CA HIS A 22 -17.74 17.65 5.11
C HIS A 22 -17.05 18.91 4.53
N CYS A 23 -15.72 18.98 4.55
CA CYS A 23 -14.98 20.13 4.02
C CYS A 23 -13.63 19.72 3.40
N ARG A 24 -13.13 20.57 2.49
CA ARG A 24 -11.88 20.31 1.75
C ARG A 24 -10.66 20.19 2.68
N ALA A 25 -10.62 20.98 3.75
CA ALA A 25 -9.51 20.95 4.70
C ALA A 25 -9.43 19.59 5.42
N ALA A 26 -10.56 19.08 5.91
CA ALA A 26 -10.64 17.77 6.53
C ALA A 26 -10.35 16.64 5.53
N SER A 27 -10.90 16.73 4.32
CA SER A 27 -10.62 15.78 3.24
C SER A 27 -9.11 15.69 2.94
N HIS A 28 -8.46 16.84 2.79
CA HIS A 28 -7.02 16.91 2.55
C HIS A 28 -6.18 16.39 3.72
N ALA A 29 -6.61 16.62 4.97
CA ALA A 29 -5.94 16.09 6.15
C ALA A 29 -5.95 14.54 6.15
N HIS A 30 -7.12 13.94 5.91
CA HIS A 30 -7.26 12.49 5.79
C HIS A 30 -6.49 11.92 4.59
N GLN A 31 -6.49 12.62 3.45
CA GLN A 31 -5.68 12.25 2.29
C GLN A 31 -4.18 12.18 2.61
N ARG A 32 -3.67 13.15 3.38
CA ARG A 32 -2.26 13.17 3.82
C ARG A 32 -1.93 11.99 4.74
N LEU A 33 -2.84 11.63 5.64
CA LEU A 33 -2.67 10.47 6.50
C LEU A 33 -2.67 9.16 5.70
N ALA A 34 -3.62 9.00 4.76
CA ALA A 34 -3.67 7.87 3.84
C ALA A 34 -2.36 7.73 3.04
N ASN A 35 -1.84 8.83 2.49
CA ASN A 35 -0.57 8.84 1.76
C ASN A 35 0.61 8.41 2.65
N GLY A 36 0.60 8.80 3.93
CA GLY A 36 1.60 8.36 4.91
C GLY A 36 1.55 6.84 5.14
N TYR A 37 0.35 6.26 5.29
CA TYR A 37 0.21 4.82 5.38
C TYR A 37 0.62 4.11 4.07
N ALA A 38 0.25 4.64 2.90
CA ALA A 38 0.64 4.11 1.60
C ALA A 38 2.16 4.06 1.39
N GLN A 39 2.89 5.08 1.87
CA GLN A 39 4.35 5.06 1.86
C GLN A 39 4.90 3.92 2.71
N ARG A 40 4.39 3.77 3.93
CA ARG A 40 4.85 2.74 4.88
C ARG A 40 4.51 1.33 4.41
N ILE A 41 3.39 1.15 3.70
CA ILE A 41 3.03 -0.11 3.03
C ILE A 41 4.07 -0.46 1.96
N ARG A 42 4.46 0.52 1.12
CA ARG A 42 5.49 0.31 0.09
C ARG A 42 6.86 -0.02 0.67
N GLU A 43 7.19 0.56 1.81
CA GLU A 43 8.45 0.34 2.53
C GLU A 43 8.40 -0.92 3.42
N HIS A 44 7.21 -1.50 3.65
CA HIS A 44 7.07 -2.68 4.49
C HIS A 44 7.77 -3.87 3.81
N VAL A 45 8.70 -4.50 4.54
CA VAL A 45 9.36 -5.73 4.07
C VAL A 45 8.28 -6.78 3.86
N HIS A 46 8.02 -7.13 2.61
CA HIS A 46 7.04 -8.15 2.28
C HIS A 46 7.77 -9.50 2.27
N PRO A 47 7.51 -10.41 3.24
CA PRO A 47 8.17 -11.71 3.29
C PRO A 47 7.98 -12.53 2.00
N TYR A 48 6.94 -12.21 1.23
CA TYR A 48 6.61 -12.80 -0.07
C TYR A 48 7.17 -12.05 -1.29
N ARG A 49 7.78 -10.86 -1.14
CA ARG A 49 8.54 -10.18 -2.21
C ARG A 49 10.05 -10.27 -2.02
N SER A 50 10.52 -10.61 -0.82
CA SER A 50 11.93 -10.91 -0.58
C SER A 50 12.33 -12.13 -1.39
N GLN A 51 13.44 -12.04 -2.14
CA GLN A 51 14.05 -13.22 -2.74
C GLN A 51 14.39 -14.20 -1.62
N ARG A 52 13.96 -15.44 -1.78
CA ARG A 52 14.43 -16.52 -0.91
C ARG A 52 15.94 -16.72 -1.15
N PRO A 53 16.67 -17.27 -0.17
CA PRO A 53 18.10 -17.58 -0.32
C PRO A 53 18.41 -18.54 -1.48
N ASP A 54 17.40 -19.28 -1.94
CA ASP A 54 17.46 -20.20 -3.08
C ASP A 54 17.22 -19.51 -4.45
N GLY A 55 17.08 -18.19 -4.47
CA GLY A 55 16.83 -17.40 -5.69
C GLY A 55 15.39 -17.44 -6.20
N SER A 56 14.48 -18.17 -5.54
CA SER A 56 13.07 -18.19 -5.92
C SER A 56 12.31 -16.98 -5.37
N ALA A 57 11.53 -16.32 -6.23
CA ALA A 57 10.58 -15.28 -5.81
C ALA A 57 9.23 -15.95 -5.47
N PRO A 58 8.64 -15.73 -4.28
CA PRO A 58 7.36 -16.33 -3.88
C PRO A 58 6.20 -15.89 -4.77
N PHE A 59 6.34 -14.76 -5.45
CA PHE A 59 5.42 -14.28 -6.47
C PHE A 59 6.24 -13.53 -7.52
N ALA A 60 6.76 -14.24 -8.51
CA ALA A 60 7.24 -13.57 -9.72
C ALA A 60 6.03 -12.86 -10.34
N LEU A 61 6.02 -11.52 -10.27
CA LEU A 61 5.12 -10.73 -11.08
C LEU A 61 5.51 -11.05 -12.53
N ASN A 62 4.77 -11.97 -13.14
CA ASN A 62 4.92 -12.27 -14.56
C ASN A 62 4.87 -10.94 -15.31
N GLU A 63 6.00 -10.61 -15.92
CA GLU A 63 6.20 -9.50 -16.84
C GLU A 63 5.44 -9.75 -18.18
N GLN A 64 4.29 -10.44 -18.12
CA GLN A 64 3.48 -10.86 -19.26
C GLN A 64 2.55 -9.76 -19.78
N ARG A 65 2.73 -8.49 -19.38
CA ARG A 65 1.97 -7.35 -19.92
C ARG A 65 2.77 -6.49 -20.92
N ARG A 66 3.90 -6.96 -21.44
CA ARG A 66 4.70 -6.23 -22.45
C ARG A 66 4.63 -6.76 -23.89
N GLU A 67 3.90 -7.83 -24.16
CA GLU A 67 3.75 -8.35 -25.54
C GLU A 67 2.28 -8.49 -25.95
N ARG A 68 1.57 -7.36 -26.08
CA ARG A 68 0.44 -7.25 -27.02
C ARG A 68 0.45 -5.84 -27.60
N ILE A 69 1.21 -5.67 -28.68
CA ILE A 69 0.96 -4.67 -29.73
C ILE A 69 0.77 -5.46 -31.01
#